data_AF-A0A358A0X7-F1
#
_entry.id   AF-A0A358A0X7-F1
#
_cell.length_a   1.000
_cell.length_b   1.000
_cell.length_c   1.000
_cell.angle_alpha   90.00
_cell.angle_beta   90.00
_cell.angle_gamma   90.00
#
_symmetry.space_group_name_H-M   'P 1'
#
loop_
_entity.id
_entity.type
_entity.pdbx_description
1 polymer ?
#
loop_
_entity_poly.entity_id
_entity_poly.type
_entity_poly.pdbx_seq_one_letter_code
_entity_poly.pdbx_strand_id
1 'polypeptide(L)'
;MAPRTVAPPPDGHVRVRMTVAYDGVPFHGFATNPDVRTVQDDLHKALSKVLREPITVTCAGRTDRGVHARGQVVSFDAAADHFDAVALTRALNRMLAPEISVREVARAAPDFDARISCVARSYRYRVLNSAWLDPLVRDLVWHVREPLEIGAMQLAADQILGEHDFTSFSKKNKSKVNETFVRTVDRAQWRRVGDTVQLEITANAFTHQMVRSLVGMFVEIGRGRRRPDEMGAALRAMSRMAVPSPAPPQGLELTRALYRGDV
;
A
#
# COMPACT_ATOMS: atom_id res chain seq x y z
N MET A 1 -7.05 -22.01 -8.84
CA MET A 1 -8.11 -20.97 -8.79
C MET A 1 -8.29 -20.45 -10.21
N ALA A 2 -9.49 -20.54 -10.79
CA ALA A 2 -9.71 -20.04 -12.16
C ALA A 2 -9.31 -18.55 -12.21
N PRO A 3 -8.67 -18.08 -13.30
CA PRO A 3 -8.36 -16.67 -13.45
C PRO A 3 -9.67 -15.87 -13.33
N ARG A 4 -9.70 -14.88 -12.42
CA ARG A 4 -10.84 -13.96 -12.36
C ARG A 4 -10.86 -13.18 -13.66
N THR A 5 -11.87 -13.44 -14.49
CA THR A 5 -12.09 -12.73 -15.75
C THR A 5 -12.47 -11.29 -15.44
N VAL A 6 -11.77 -10.34 -16.07
CA VAL A 6 -12.12 -8.92 -16.02
C VAL A 6 -13.12 -8.67 -17.15
N ALA A 7 -14.26 -8.06 -16.82
CA ALA A 7 -15.23 -7.68 -17.84
C ALA A 7 -14.65 -6.54 -18.70
N PRO A 8 -14.84 -6.59 -20.03
CA PRO A 8 -14.44 -5.49 -20.90
C PRO A 8 -15.22 -4.21 -20.57
N PRO A 9 -14.71 -3.04 -20.96
CA PRO A 9 -15.47 -1.78 -20.85
C PRO A 9 -16.81 -1.89 -21.59
N PRO A 10 -17.84 -1.14 -21.16
CA PRO A 10 -19.07 -1.00 -21.93
C PRO A 10 -18.82 -0.49 -23.35
N ASP A 11 -19.75 -0.75 -24.27
CA ASP A 11 -19.65 -0.22 -25.63
C ASP A 11 -19.45 1.30 -25.63
N GLY A 12 -18.55 1.77 -26.49
CA GLY A 12 -18.16 3.19 -26.55
C GLY A 12 -17.26 3.67 -25.40
N HIS A 13 -16.83 2.80 -24.48
CA HIS A 13 -15.90 3.15 -23.40
C HIS A 13 -14.49 2.59 -23.61
N VAL A 14 -13.53 3.21 -22.94
CA VAL A 14 -12.15 2.72 -22.85
C VAL A 14 -11.78 2.41 -21.40
N ARG A 15 -10.97 1.37 -21.19
CA ARG A 15 -10.32 1.09 -19.91
C ARG A 15 -9.20 2.12 -19.69
N VAL A 16 -9.21 2.78 -18.55
CA VAL A 16 -8.21 3.76 -18.16
C VAL A 16 -7.38 3.21 -17.01
N ARG A 17 -6.05 3.35 -17.10
CA ARG A 17 -5.10 3.17 -15.98
C ARG A 17 -4.67 4.57 -15.53
N MET A 18 -4.75 4.82 -14.22
CA MET A 18 -4.30 6.07 -13.62
C MET A 18 -3.41 5.81 -12.42
N THR A 19 -2.23 6.44 -12.41
CA THR A 19 -1.29 6.39 -11.28
C THR A 19 -1.46 7.65 -10.43
N VAL A 20 -1.66 7.45 -9.12
CA VAL A 20 -1.86 8.53 -8.16
C VAL A 20 -0.88 8.43 -6.99
N ALA A 21 -0.47 9.60 -6.50
CA ALA A 21 0.21 9.78 -5.23
C ALA A 21 -0.72 10.51 -4.27
N TYR A 22 -0.63 10.22 -2.97
CA TYR A 22 -1.40 10.92 -1.96
C TYR A 22 -0.70 10.96 -0.60
N ASP A 23 -0.92 12.08 0.10
CA ASP A 23 -0.72 12.16 1.53
C ASP A 23 -1.88 11.46 2.24
N GLY A 24 -1.59 10.44 3.06
CA GLY A 24 -2.59 9.63 3.75
C GLY A 24 -3.14 10.25 5.03
N VAL A 25 -2.49 11.28 5.58
CA VAL A 25 -2.84 11.88 6.90
C VAL A 25 -4.31 12.31 7.01
N PRO A 26 -4.90 13.05 6.05
CA PRO A 26 -6.26 13.53 6.19
C PRO A 26 -7.33 12.46 5.90
N PHE A 27 -6.94 11.26 5.46
CA PHE A 27 -7.87 10.22 5.01
C PHE A 27 -8.02 9.08 6.00
N HIS A 28 -9.25 8.55 6.09
CA HIS A 28 -9.55 7.30 6.79
C HIS A 28 -9.22 6.04 5.96
N GLY A 29 -8.15 6.14 5.16
CA GLY A 29 -7.67 5.09 4.28
C GLY A 29 -8.11 5.29 2.83
N PHE A 30 -7.76 4.32 1.99
CA PHE A 30 -8.11 4.39 0.58
C PHE A 30 -9.60 4.16 0.34
N ALA A 31 -10.14 3.05 0.85
CA ALA A 31 -11.45 2.57 0.45
C ALA A 31 -12.60 3.34 1.09
N THR A 32 -13.68 3.54 0.33
CA THR A 32 -14.95 4.13 0.79
C THR A 32 -15.40 3.54 2.13
N ASN A 33 -15.76 4.42 3.06
CA ASN A 33 -16.28 4.06 4.38
C ASN A 33 -17.26 5.17 4.82
N PRO A 34 -18.42 4.83 5.41
CA PRO A 34 -19.42 5.83 5.80
C PRO A 34 -18.85 6.91 6.73
N ASP A 35 -19.35 8.13 6.55
CA ASP A 35 -19.14 9.29 7.42
C ASP A 35 -17.67 9.75 7.59
N VAL A 36 -16.76 9.28 6.75
CA VAL A 36 -15.35 9.67 6.78
C VAL A 36 -14.81 9.99 5.39
N ARG A 37 -13.85 10.90 5.30
CA ARG A 37 -13.16 11.21 4.04
C ARG A 37 -12.19 10.10 3.68
N THR A 38 -12.25 9.61 2.44
CA THR A 38 -11.37 8.56 1.90
C THR A 38 -10.77 8.98 0.56
N VAL A 39 -9.64 8.38 0.18
CA VAL A 39 -9.02 8.68 -1.13
C VAL A 39 -9.95 8.26 -2.27
N GLN A 40 -10.62 7.12 -2.14
CA GLN A 40 -11.51 6.59 -3.17
C GLN A 40 -12.72 7.50 -3.41
N ASP A 41 -13.32 8.06 -2.36
CA ASP A 41 -14.48 8.94 -2.50
C ASP A 41 -14.11 10.27 -3.18
N ASP A 42 -12.95 10.83 -2.84
CA ASP A 42 -12.42 12.03 -3.50
C ASP A 42 -12.13 11.76 -4.98
N LEU A 43 -11.55 10.59 -5.30
CA LEU A 43 -11.32 10.16 -6.69
C LEU A 43 -12.63 9.97 -7.46
N HIS A 44 -13.61 9.25 -6.90
CA HIS A 44 -14.93 9.06 -7.52
C HIS A 44 -15.59 10.41 -7.83
N LYS A 45 -15.64 11.31 -6.85
CA LYS A 45 -16.25 12.63 -7.01
C LYS A 45 -15.53 13.47 -8.06
N ALA A 46 -14.20 13.49 -8.05
CA ALA A 46 -13.43 14.28 -9.00
C ALA A 46 -13.55 13.73 -10.43
N LEU A 47 -13.38 12.42 -10.63
CA LEU A 47 -13.53 11.77 -11.92
C LEU A 47 -14.93 11.98 -12.49
N SER A 48 -15.96 11.73 -11.69
CA SER A 48 -17.35 11.87 -12.15
C SER A 48 -17.68 13.31 -12.56
N LYS A 49 -17.14 14.29 -11.84
CA LYS A 49 -17.33 15.71 -12.19
C LYS A 49 -16.62 16.10 -13.48
N VAL A 50 -15.39 15.62 -13.70
CA VAL A 50 -14.61 15.98 -14.89
C VAL A 50 -15.13 15.27 -16.14
N LEU A 51 -15.46 13.98 -16.03
CA LEU A 51 -15.94 13.15 -17.13
C LEU A 51 -17.45 13.27 -17.35
N ARG A 52 -18.18 13.91 -16.44
CA ARG A 52 -19.63 14.17 -16.50
C ARG A 52 -20.48 12.89 -16.56
N GLU A 53 -19.97 11.82 -15.97
CA GLU A 53 -20.65 10.53 -15.84
C GLU A 53 -20.28 9.89 -14.49
N PRO A 54 -21.09 8.95 -13.93
CA PRO A 54 -20.72 8.27 -12.70
C PRO A 54 -19.50 7.36 -12.87
N ILE A 55 -18.39 7.66 -12.20
CA ILE A 55 -17.15 6.89 -12.26
C ILE A 55 -16.88 6.16 -10.94
N THR A 56 -16.69 4.84 -11.04
CA THR A 56 -16.20 4.00 -9.94
C THR A 56 -14.79 3.52 -10.26
N VAL A 57 -13.88 3.61 -9.28
CA VAL A 57 -12.50 3.16 -9.44
C VAL A 57 -12.26 1.82 -8.73
N THR A 58 -11.47 0.96 -9.39
CA THR A 58 -10.80 -0.19 -8.76
C THR A 58 -9.36 0.20 -8.45
N CYS A 59 -8.86 -0.10 -7.25
CA CYS A 59 -7.46 0.16 -6.88
C CYS A 59 -6.61 -1.10 -6.83
N ALA A 60 -5.31 -0.92 -7.05
CA ALA A 60 -4.33 -1.99 -6.92
C ALA A 60 -4.29 -2.56 -5.51
N GLY A 61 -4.23 -1.72 -4.48
CA GLY A 61 -4.25 -2.18 -3.09
C GLY A 61 -4.82 -1.12 -2.18
N ARG A 62 -5.66 -1.53 -1.23
CA ARG A 62 -6.18 -0.59 -0.21
C ARG A 62 -5.04 -0.22 0.75
N THR A 63 -4.95 1.05 1.13
CA THR A 63 -4.10 1.52 2.23
C THR A 63 -4.95 1.84 3.45
N ASP A 64 -4.39 1.60 4.64
CA ASP A 64 -5.03 1.92 5.92
C ASP A 64 -5.11 3.45 6.12
N ARG A 65 -5.90 3.89 7.12
CA ARG A 65 -5.89 5.28 7.60
C ARG A 65 -4.46 5.76 7.90
N GLY A 66 -4.13 6.95 7.40
CA GLY A 66 -2.83 7.59 7.62
C GLY A 66 -1.67 7.01 6.80
N VAL A 67 -1.90 6.03 5.93
CA VAL A 67 -0.85 5.45 5.07
C VAL A 67 -0.81 6.20 3.74
N HIS A 68 0.38 6.61 3.31
CA HIS A 68 0.60 7.36 2.08
C HIS A 68 0.69 6.44 0.86
N ALA A 69 0.65 7.03 -0.34
CA ALA A 69 1.09 6.37 -1.55
C ALA A 69 1.84 7.31 -2.49
N ARG A 70 2.79 6.74 -3.23
CA ARG A 70 3.53 7.41 -4.29
C ARG A 70 3.21 6.85 -5.68
N GLY A 71 2.76 5.60 -5.74
CA GLY A 71 2.46 4.88 -6.97
C GLY A 71 1.27 3.94 -6.79
N GLN A 72 0.19 4.44 -6.19
CA GLN A 72 -1.09 3.73 -6.23
C GLN A 72 -1.61 3.75 -7.66
N VAL A 73 -2.14 2.62 -8.12
CA VAL A 73 -2.74 2.54 -9.44
C VAL A 73 -4.23 2.26 -9.29
N VAL A 74 -5.03 2.97 -10.06
CA VAL A 74 -6.47 2.75 -10.18
C VAL A 74 -6.86 2.50 -11.63
N SER A 75 -7.95 1.77 -11.83
CA SER A 75 -8.58 1.56 -13.13
C SER A 75 -10.06 1.91 -13.08
N PHE A 76 -10.57 2.45 -14.18
CA PHE A 76 -11.98 2.77 -14.39
C PHE A 76 -12.27 2.79 -15.89
N ASP A 77 -13.56 2.80 -16.25
CA ASP A 77 -14.02 2.94 -17.63
C ASP A 77 -14.49 4.38 -17.86
N ALA A 78 -14.23 4.92 -19.04
CA ALA A 78 -14.65 6.27 -19.43
C ALA A 78 -15.09 6.30 -20.91
N ALA A 79 -16.05 7.16 -21.25
CA ALA A 79 -16.49 7.34 -22.62
C ALA A 79 -15.32 7.70 -23.56
N ALA A 80 -15.19 6.96 -24.67
CA ALA A 80 -14.02 7.00 -25.55
C ALA A 80 -13.87 8.33 -26.30
N ASP A 81 -14.99 8.97 -26.62
CA ASP A 81 -15.12 10.24 -27.33
C ASP A 81 -14.71 11.46 -26.47
N HIS A 82 -14.88 11.36 -25.15
CA HIS A 82 -14.53 12.40 -24.19
C HIS A 82 -13.20 12.16 -23.47
N PHE A 83 -12.51 11.05 -23.76
CA PHE A 83 -11.26 10.71 -23.09
C PHE A 83 -10.06 11.46 -23.68
N ASP A 84 -9.59 12.47 -22.95
CA ASP A 84 -8.28 13.12 -23.13
C ASP A 84 -7.46 12.98 -21.84
N ALA A 85 -6.39 12.18 -21.91
CA ALA A 85 -5.53 11.90 -20.76
C ALA A 85 -4.84 13.16 -20.19
N VAL A 86 -4.43 14.10 -21.05
CA VAL A 86 -3.71 15.30 -20.62
C VAL A 86 -4.69 16.28 -19.97
N ALA A 87 -5.85 16.51 -20.59
CA ALA A 87 -6.89 17.35 -20.02
C ALA A 87 -7.40 16.80 -18.69
N LEU A 88 -7.63 15.48 -18.60
CA LEU A 88 -8.06 14.80 -17.39
C LEU A 88 -7.02 14.95 -16.27
N THR A 89 -5.75 14.68 -16.56
CA THR A 89 -4.66 14.83 -15.58
C THR A 89 -4.60 16.25 -15.01
N ARG A 90 -4.71 17.27 -15.87
CA ARG A 90 -4.70 18.68 -15.45
C ARG A 90 -5.93 19.03 -14.61
N ALA A 91 -7.12 18.60 -15.01
CA ALA A 91 -8.36 18.87 -14.30
C ALA A 91 -8.38 18.22 -12.91
N LEU A 92 -7.98 16.95 -12.82
CA LEU A 92 -7.92 16.22 -11.56
C LEU A 92 -6.90 16.84 -10.59
N ASN A 93 -5.68 17.14 -11.04
CA ASN A 93 -4.68 17.78 -10.17
C ASN A 93 -5.11 19.15 -9.66
N ARG A 94 -5.94 19.92 -10.40
CA ARG A 94 -6.52 21.18 -9.89
C ARG A 94 -7.56 20.95 -8.79
N MET A 95 -8.31 19.86 -8.85
CA MET A 95 -9.40 19.56 -7.92
C MET A 95 -8.95 18.82 -6.67
N LEU A 96 -7.90 18.01 -6.78
CA LEU A 96 -7.47 17.04 -5.77
C LEU A 96 -6.25 17.50 -4.96
N ALA A 97 -5.56 18.55 -5.40
CA ALA A 97 -4.44 19.12 -4.68
C ALA A 97 -4.90 19.82 -3.37
N PRO A 98 -4.05 19.84 -2.34
CA PRO A 98 -2.69 19.27 -2.30
C PRO A 98 -2.63 17.78 -1.95
N GLU A 99 -3.71 17.17 -1.49
CA GLU A 99 -3.66 15.85 -0.85
C GLU A 99 -3.46 14.68 -1.82
N ILE A 100 -4.00 14.77 -3.04
CA ILE A 100 -3.88 13.73 -4.07
C ILE A 100 -3.35 14.37 -5.36
N SER A 101 -2.34 13.73 -5.96
CA SER A 101 -1.80 14.11 -7.27
C SER A 101 -1.91 12.96 -8.26
N VAL A 102 -2.45 13.25 -9.43
CA VAL A 102 -2.46 12.35 -10.59
C VAL A 102 -1.13 12.49 -11.32
N ARG A 103 -0.39 11.38 -11.41
CA ARG A 103 0.97 11.32 -11.97
C ARG A 103 0.96 10.88 -13.42
N GLU A 104 0.05 9.98 -13.77
CA GLU A 104 -0.06 9.39 -15.10
C GLU A 104 -1.50 8.95 -15.36
N VAL A 105 -1.96 9.15 -16.59
CA VAL A 105 -3.26 8.67 -17.09
C VAL A 105 -3.01 8.11 -18.49
N ALA A 106 -3.48 6.89 -18.75
CA ALA A 106 -3.36 6.26 -20.06
C ALA A 106 -4.54 5.33 -20.33
N ARG A 107 -4.84 5.10 -21.62
CA ARG A 107 -5.67 3.97 -22.02
C ARG A 107 -4.91 2.68 -21.68
N ALA A 108 -5.63 1.69 -21.16
CA ALA A 108 -5.10 0.36 -20.89
C ALA A 108 -5.79 -0.67 -21.79
N ALA A 109 -5.28 -1.89 -21.77
CA ALA A 109 -5.94 -3.01 -22.43
C ALA A 109 -7.37 -3.19 -21.86
N PRO A 110 -8.36 -3.60 -22.67
CA PRO A 110 -9.75 -3.78 -22.20
C PRO A 110 -9.89 -4.73 -21.01
N ASP A 111 -8.99 -5.70 -20.88
CA ASP A 111 -8.95 -6.69 -19.80
C ASP A 111 -8.09 -6.27 -18.60
N PHE A 112 -7.53 -5.06 -18.60
CA PHE A 112 -6.74 -4.54 -17.49
C PHE A 112 -7.62 -4.21 -16.28
N ASP A 113 -7.29 -4.75 -15.11
CA ASP A 113 -7.87 -4.35 -13.83
C ASP A 113 -6.75 -4.05 -12.83
N ALA A 114 -6.80 -2.87 -12.22
CA ALA A 114 -5.72 -2.40 -11.35
C ALA A 114 -5.44 -3.38 -10.19
N ARG A 115 -6.44 -4.14 -9.72
CA ARG A 115 -6.30 -5.10 -8.63
C ARG A 115 -5.88 -6.48 -9.12
N ILE A 116 -6.60 -7.04 -10.09
CA ILE A 116 -6.47 -8.41 -10.58
C ILE A 116 -5.21 -8.57 -11.42
N SER A 117 -4.90 -7.59 -12.28
CA SER A 117 -3.71 -7.63 -13.14
C SER A 117 -2.43 -7.32 -12.37
N CYS A 118 -2.51 -6.83 -11.13
CA CYS A 118 -1.35 -6.46 -10.33
C CYS A 118 -0.65 -7.70 -9.78
N VAL A 119 0.62 -7.87 -10.17
CA VAL A 119 1.43 -9.05 -9.83
C VAL A 119 2.23 -8.88 -8.55
N ALA A 120 2.59 -7.65 -8.19
CA ALA A 120 3.32 -7.36 -6.96
C ALA A 120 3.09 -5.92 -6.51
N ARG A 121 3.33 -5.66 -5.23
CA ARG A 121 3.26 -4.32 -4.62
C ARG A 121 4.54 -4.08 -3.83
N SER A 122 5.05 -2.86 -3.87
CA SER A 122 6.23 -2.46 -3.12
C SER A 122 5.87 -1.37 -2.12
N TYR A 123 6.22 -1.57 -0.86
CA TYR A 123 6.07 -0.60 0.21
C TYR A 123 7.42 -0.14 0.72
N ARG A 124 7.44 1.10 1.23
CA ARG A 124 8.53 1.60 2.05
C ARG A 124 8.01 1.96 3.42
N TYR A 125 8.74 1.58 4.46
CA TYR A 125 8.51 2.07 5.81
C TYR A 125 9.73 2.87 6.29
N ARG A 126 9.50 4.02 6.92
CA ARG A 126 10.56 4.89 7.44
C ARG A 126 10.49 5.01 8.96
N VAL A 127 11.60 4.71 9.61
CA VAL A 127 11.81 4.92 11.04
C VAL A 127 12.87 6.00 11.19
N LEU A 128 12.52 7.14 11.77
CA LEU A 128 13.50 8.15 12.18
C LEU A 128 14.14 7.64 13.47
N ASN A 129 15.42 7.29 13.41
CA ASN A 129 16.17 6.73 14.52
C ASN A 129 17.17 7.75 15.10
N SER A 130 16.63 8.73 15.83
CA SER A 130 17.36 9.87 16.37
C SER A 130 16.86 10.22 17.78
N ALA A 131 17.63 11.02 18.52
CA ALA A 131 17.24 11.45 19.87
C ALA A 131 15.96 12.30 19.89
N TRP A 132 15.73 13.09 18.84
CA TRP A 132 14.65 14.06 18.74
C TRP A 132 13.93 13.97 17.39
N LEU A 133 12.61 14.14 17.44
CA LEU A 133 11.78 14.17 16.24
C LEU A 133 11.98 15.48 15.48
N ASP A 134 12.27 15.39 14.19
CA ASP A 134 12.18 16.54 13.29
C ASP A 134 10.69 16.81 12.96
N PRO A 135 10.15 17.99 13.32
CA PRO A 135 8.75 18.32 13.11
C PRO A 135 8.33 18.39 11.63
N LEU A 136 9.28 18.53 10.69
CA LEU A 136 9.01 18.61 9.25
C LEU A 136 8.73 17.24 8.62
N VAL A 137 9.19 16.15 9.25
CA VAL A 137 9.01 14.78 8.75
C VAL A 137 8.08 13.96 9.63
N ARG A 138 7.51 14.53 10.68
CA ARG A 138 6.69 13.84 11.70
C ARG A 138 5.56 12.99 11.11
N ASP A 139 5.00 13.44 9.99
CA ASP A 139 3.87 12.83 9.31
C ASP A 139 4.34 11.82 8.23
N LEU A 140 5.64 11.53 8.13
CA LEU A 140 6.25 10.64 7.14
C LEU A 140 7.12 9.54 7.77
N VAL A 141 7.27 9.53 9.10
CA VAL A 141 8.17 8.63 9.83
C VAL A 141 7.56 8.13 11.13
N TRP A 142 8.00 6.96 11.56
CA TRP A 142 7.89 6.57 12.96
C TRP A 142 9.16 6.97 13.71
N HIS A 143 9.03 7.80 14.75
CA HIS A 143 10.16 8.17 15.61
C HIS A 143 10.48 7.07 16.63
N VAL A 144 11.72 6.59 16.62
CA VAL A 144 12.26 5.63 17.58
C VAL A 144 13.57 6.18 18.13
N ARG A 145 13.61 6.50 19.43
CA ARG A 145 14.77 7.13 20.07
C ARG A 145 15.88 6.14 20.36
N GLU A 146 15.52 4.93 20.74
CA GLU A 146 16.49 3.88 21.10
C GLU A 146 17.28 3.45 19.85
N PRO A 147 18.60 3.23 19.95
CA PRO A 147 19.40 2.75 18.82
C PRO A 147 18.83 1.44 18.25
N LEU A 148 18.81 1.33 16.92
CA LEU A 148 18.37 0.12 16.22
C LEU A 148 19.55 -0.64 15.62
N GLU A 149 19.64 -1.93 15.95
CA GLU A 149 20.58 -2.87 15.35
C GLU A 149 20.00 -3.40 14.02
N ILE A 150 20.49 -2.86 12.91
CA ILE A 150 19.97 -3.12 11.56
C ILE A 150 20.28 -4.55 11.11
N GLY A 151 21.41 -5.12 11.53
CA GLY A 151 21.79 -6.49 11.21
C GLY A 151 20.75 -7.50 11.69
N ALA A 152 20.32 -7.38 12.95
CA ALA A 152 19.30 -8.20 13.59
C ALA A 152 17.93 -8.02 12.91
N MET A 153 17.59 -6.78 12.55
CA MET A 153 16.38 -6.50 11.77
C MET A 153 16.41 -7.16 10.39
N GLN A 154 17.57 -7.16 9.73
CA GLN A 154 17.75 -7.82 8.44
C GLN A 154 17.72 -9.34 8.56
N LEU A 155 18.39 -9.94 9.55
CA LEU A 155 18.33 -11.38 9.84
C LEU A 155 16.90 -11.88 10.08
N ALA A 156 16.07 -11.04 10.71
CA ALA A 156 14.64 -11.32 10.85
C ALA A 156 13.89 -11.17 9.51
N ALA A 157 14.22 -10.15 8.71
CA ALA A 157 13.58 -9.92 7.40
C ALA A 157 13.89 -11.04 6.40
N ASP A 158 15.08 -11.63 6.45
CA ASP A 158 15.46 -12.74 5.58
C ASP A 158 14.58 -13.98 5.81
N GLN A 159 14.07 -14.17 7.01
CA GLN A 159 13.19 -15.30 7.37
C GLN A 159 11.77 -15.19 6.79
N ILE A 160 11.35 -14.02 6.32
CA ILE A 160 10.01 -13.83 5.73
C ILE A 160 10.01 -13.93 4.20
N LEU A 161 11.18 -14.10 3.57
CA LEU A 161 11.30 -14.27 2.12
C LEU A 161 10.70 -15.60 1.66
N GLY A 162 10.10 -15.60 0.48
CA GLY A 162 9.36 -16.74 -0.06
C GLY A 162 7.91 -16.79 0.41
N GLU A 163 7.28 -17.97 0.30
CA GLU A 163 5.87 -18.17 0.63
C GLU A 163 5.69 -18.56 2.10
N HIS A 164 4.86 -17.80 2.82
CA HIS A 164 4.54 -18.04 4.23
C HIS A 164 3.08 -17.72 4.53
N ASP A 165 2.55 -18.33 5.59
CA ASP A 165 1.29 -17.92 6.21
C ASP A 165 1.53 -16.74 7.16
N PHE A 166 1.00 -15.57 6.81
CA PHE A 166 1.13 -14.35 7.59
C PHE A 166 -0.04 -14.11 8.56
N THR A 167 -0.75 -15.16 9.00
CA THR A 167 -1.88 -15.05 9.93
C THR A 167 -1.51 -14.26 11.19
N SER A 168 -0.34 -14.52 11.79
CA SER A 168 0.14 -13.77 12.98
C SER A 168 0.32 -12.28 12.72
N PHE A 169 0.62 -11.89 11.48
CA PHE A 169 0.90 -10.51 11.08
C PHE A 169 -0.33 -9.78 10.51
N SER A 170 -1.47 -10.47 10.41
CA SER A 170 -2.66 -9.98 9.72
C SER A 170 -3.79 -9.65 10.69
N LYS A 171 -4.49 -8.54 10.44
CA LYS A 171 -5.78 -8.28 11.10
C LYS A 171 -6.88 -9.05 10.38
N LYS A 172 -7.43 -10.09 11.03
CA LYS A 172 -8.54 -10.88 10.48
C LYS A 172 -9.79 -10.02 10.27
N ASN A 173 -10.42 -10.17 9.12
CA ASN A 173 -11.74 -9.61 8.88
C ASN A 173 -12.81 -10.62 9.27
N LYS A 174 -13.60 -10.31 10.31
CA LYS A 174 -14.65 -11.21 10.83
C LYS A 174 -15.74 -11.53 9.79
N SER A 175 -15.93 -10.68 8.78
CA SER A 175 -16.96 -10.89 7.74
C SER A 175 -16.53 -11.79 6.58
N LYS A 176 -15.26 -12.24 6.54
CA LYS A 176 -14.77 -13.12 5.49
C LYS A 176 -14.55 -14.53 6.02
N VAL A 177 -15.41 -15.44 5.60
CA VAL A 177 -15.24 -16.88 5.79
C VAL A 177 -14.24 -17.36 4.71
N ASN A 178 -13.14 -18.01 5.09
CA ASN A 178 -12.08 -18.56 4.21
C ASN A 178 -11.07 -17.55 3.61
N GLU A 179 -10.74 -16.46 4.30
CA GLU A 179 -9.62 -15.61 3.88
C GLU A 179 -8.27 -16.32 4.07
N THR A 180 -7.47 -16.46 3.00
CA THR A 180 -6.08 -16.94 3.08
C THR A 180 -5.11 -15.81 3.37
N PHE A 181 -4.19 -16.06 4.30
CA PHE A 181 -3.11 -15.15 4.69
C PHE A 181 -1.74 -15.57 4.12
N VAL A 182 -1.72 -16.57 3.23
CA VAL A 182 -0.51 -17.02 2.55
C VAL A 182 -0.07 -15.98 1.52
N ARG A 183 1.16 -15.47 1.62
CA ARG A 183 1.74 -14.50 0.69
C ARG A 183 3.18 -14.87 0.35
N THR A 184 3.66 -14.37 -0.77
CA THR A 184 5.04 -14.57 -1.23
C THR A 184 5.76 -13.24 -1.20
N VAL A 185 6.78 -13.12 -0.36
CA VAL A 185 7.63 -11.92 -0.24
C VAL A 185 8.89 -12.13 -1.07
N ASP A 186 9.05 -11.31 -2.10
CA ASP A 186 10.18 -11.40 -3.04
C ASP A 186 11.38 -10.61 -2.54
N ARG A 187 11.14 -9.55 -1.76
CA ARG A 187 12.19 -8.67 -1.23
C ARG A 187 11.77 -8.09 0.11
N ALA A 188 12.69 -8.09 1.07
CA ALA A 188 12.59 -7.35 2.33
C ALA A 188 14.00 -6.87 2.73
N GLN A 189 14.26 -5.57 2.60
CA GLN A 189 15.59 -5.01 2.86
C GLN A 189 15.54 -3.79 3.76
N TRP A 190 16.36 -3.81 4.80
CA TRP A 190 16.61 -2.68 5.69
C TRP A 190 17.86 -1.91 5.28
N ARG A 191 17.77 -0.58 5.27
CA ARG A 191 18.90 0.31 4.93
C ARG A 191 18.89 1.55 5.82
N ARG A 192 20.08 2.04 6.18
CA ARG A 192 20.27 3.35 6.82
C ARG A 192 20.43 4.43 5.75
N VAL A 193 19.70 5.53 5.88
CA VAL A 193 19.80 6.73 5.04
C VAL A 193 19.79 7.95 5.98
N GLY A 194 20.97 8.51 6.27
CA GLY A 194 21.13 9.49 7.36
C GLY A 194 20.63 8.91 8.68
N ASP A 195 19.79 9.66 9.39
CA ASP A 195 19.17 9.20 10.65
C ASP A 195 17.94 8.29 10.45
N THR A 196 17.53 8.04 9.20
CA THR A 196 16.37 7.19 8.91
C THR A 196 16.79 5.75 8.63
N VAL A 197 16.11 4.80 9.26
CA VAL A 197 16.17 3.37 8.95
C VAL A 197 14.95 3.02 8.10
N GLN A 198 15.15 2.48 6.91
CA GLN A 198 14.11 2.25 5.92
C GLN A 198 13.97 0.78 5.58
N LEU A 199 12.74 0.27 5.61
CA LEU A 199 12.38 -1.02 5.03
C LEU A 199 11.87 -0.80 3.62
N GLU A 200 12.41 -1.52 2.64
CA GLU A 200 11.77 -1.75 1.35
C GLU A 200 11.28 -3.20 1.29
N ILE A 201 9.98 -3.39 1.07
CA ILE A 201 9.36 -4.71 1.01
C ILE A 201 8.50 -4.86 -0.24
N THR A 202 8.67 -5.95 -0.98
CA THR A 202 7.90 -6.30 -2.17
C THR A 202 7.35 -7.71 -2.05
N ALA A 203 6.07 -7.87 -2.37
CA ALA A 203 5.38 -9.15 -2.32
C ALA A 203 4.27 -9.20 -3.37
N ASN A 204 3.82 -10.41 -3.70
CA ASN A 204 2.69 -10.62 -4.60
C ASN A 204 1.42 -9.90 -4.13
N ALA A 205 1.15 -9.93 -2.83
CA ALA A 205 0.13 -9.15 -2.15
C ALA A 205 0.44 -9.01 -0.66
N PHE A 206 -0.24 -8.09 0.01
CA PHE A 206 -0.19 -7.94 1.46
C PHE A 206 -1.58 -8.09 2.06
N THR A 207 -1.65 -8.67 3.25
CA THR A 207 -2.88 -8.77 4.04
C THR A 207 -3.08 -7.48 4.87
N HIS A 208 -4.27 -7.33 5.46
CA HIS A 208 -4.59 -6.15 6.25
C HIS A 208 -3.62 -5.98 7.45
N GLN A 209 -2.99 -4.82 7.54
CA GLN A 209 -1.95 -4.45 8.52
C GLN A 209 -0.62 -5.23 8.45
N MET A 210 -0.43 -6.12 7.48
CA MET A 210 0.74 -7.00 7.39
C MET A 210 2.07 -6.27 7.55
N VAL A 211 2.33 -5.28 6.69
CA VAL A 211 3.61 -4.56 6.65
C VAL A 211 3.88 -3.87 7.99
N ARG A 212 2.87 -3.23 8.57
CA ARG A 212 3.00 -2.51 9.85
C ARG A 212 3.25 -3.48 11.01
N SER A 213 2.64 -4.65 10.99
CA SER A 213 2.89 -5.72 11.96
C SER A 213 4.33 -6.25 11.87
N LEU A 214 4.81 -6.49 10.66
CA LEU A 214 6.18 -6.92 10.40
C LEU A 214 7.16 -5.88 10.91
N VAL A 215 6.96 -4.61 10.55
CA VAL A 215 7.78 -3.49 11.04
C VAL A 215 7.79 -3.40 12.56
N GLY A 216 6.64 -3.58 13.22
CA GLY A 216 6.59 -3.60 14.69
C GLY A 216 7.49 -4.69 15.28
N MET A 217 7.45 -5.91 14.73
CA MET A 217 8.31 -7.01 15.14
C MET A 217 9.80 -6.72 14.87
N PHE A 218 10.12 -6.23 13.67
CA PHE A 218 11.49 -5.87 13.31
C PHE A 218 12.06 -4.81 14.26
N VAL A 219 11.29 -3.78 14.60
CA VAL A 219 11.77 -2.72 15.51
C VAL A 219 11.98 -3.23 16.94
N GLU A 220 11.15 -4.12 17.45
CA GLU A 220 11.40 -4.75 18.77
C GLU A 220 12.65 -5.64 18.76
N ILE A 221 12.93 -6.31 17.63
CA ILE A 221 14.19 -7.05 17.43
C ILE A 221 15.38 -6.08 17.36
N GLY A 222 15.27 -5.00 16.59
CA GLY A 222 16.32 -3.98 16.47
C GLY A 222 16.63 -3.26 17.79
N ARG A 223 15.65 -3.19 18.70
CA ARG A 223 15.81 -2.71 20.09
C ARG A 223 16.44 -3.73 21.05
N GLY A 224 16.67 -4.96 20.60
CA GLY A 224 17.16 -6.06 21.43
C GLY A 224 16.13 -6.62 22.42
N ARG A 225 14.84 -6.28 22.28
CA ARG A 225 13.76 -6.78 23.14
C ARG A 225 13.25 -8.16 22.70
N ARG A 226 13.59 -8.55 21.48
CA ARG A 226 13.32 -9.85 20.88
C ARG A 226 14.53 -10.30 20.08
N ARG A 227 14.69 -11.62 19.94
CA ARG A 227 15.76 -12.19 19.13
C ARG A 227 15.32 -12.36 17.67
N PRO A 228 16.25 -12.34 16.69
CA PRO A 228 15.92 -12.52 15.28
C PRO A 228 15.19 -13.85 14.98
N ASP A 229 15.53 -14.95 15.67
CA ASP A 229 14.91 -16.28 15.48
C ASP A 229 13.42 -16.33 15.85
N GLU A 230 12.94 -15.36 16.63
CA GLU A 230 11.53 -15.25 16.97
C GLU A 230 10.64 -14.91 15.78
N MET A 231 11.17 -14.38 14.68
CA MET A 231 10.39 -14.09 13.47
C MET A 231 9.76 -15.36 12.88
N GLY A 232 10.59 -16.39 12.65
CA GLY A 232 10.10 -17.68 12.16
C GLY A 232 9.14 -18.36 13.14
N ALA A 233 9.37 -18.22 14.45
CA ALA A 233 8.45 -18.74 15.47
C ALA A 233 7.10 -18.02 15.42
N ALA A 234 7.10 -16.69 15.25
CA ALA A 234 5.89 -15.90 15.13
C ALA A 234 5.08 -16.26 13.89
N LEU A 235 5.70 -16.54 12.74
CA LEU A 235 5.01 -17.04 11.55
C LEU A 235 4.28 -18.36 11.84
N ARG A 236 4.99 -19.34 12.42
CA ARG A 236 4.43 -20.66 12.76
C ARG A 236 3.32 -20.61 13.81
N ALA A 237 3.33 -19.62 14.70
CA ALA A 237 2.34 -19.49 15.76
C ALA A 237 0.90 -19.22 15.24
N MET A 238 0.75 -18.67 14.03
CA MET A 238 -0.54 -18.31 13.42
C MET A 238 -1.48 -17.53 14.37
N SER A 239 -0.89 -16.71 15.25
CA SER A 239 -1.60 -16.02 16.33
C SER A 239 -1.12 -14.57 16.44
N ARG A 240 -2.08 -13.65 16.51
CA ARG A 240 -1.81 -12.22 16.67
C ARG A 240 -1.11 -11.90 18.00
N MET A 241 -1.27 -12.77 19.00
CA MET A 241 -0.62 -12.62 20.31
C MET A 241 0.90 -12.86 20.25
N ALA A 242 1.40 -13.52 19.20
CA ALA A 242 2.82 -13.83 19.05
C ALA A 242 3.66 -12.62 18.60
N VAL A 243 3.02 -11.52 18.20
CA VAL A 243 3.69 -10.34 17.61
C VAL A 243 3.28 -9.06 18.35
N PRO A 244 4.14 -8.03 18.36
CA PRO A 244 3.81 -6.75 18.99
C PRO A 244 2.72 -6.00 18.22
N SER A 245 2.27 -4.89 18.81
CA SER A 245 1.38 -3.93 18.15
C SER A 245 1.94 -3.48 16.80
N PRO A 246 1.09 -3.31 15.77
CA PRO A 246 1.54 -2.83 14.48
C PRO A 246 2.11 -1.42 14.57
N ALA A 247 3.15 -1.15 13.78
CA ALA A 247 3.80 0.15 13.70
C ALA A 247 2.81 1.26 13.29
N PRO A 248 3.07 2.53 13.65
CA PRO A 248 2.23 3.66 13.25
C PRO A 248 2.09 3.77 11.72
N PRO A 249 0.95 4.26 11.19
CA PRO A 249 0.70 4.27 9.75
C PRO A 249 1.54 5.31 8.98
N GLN A 250 1.87 6.45 9.58
CA GLN A 250 2.50 7.59 8.89
C GLN A 250 3.93 7.28 8.37
N GLY A 251 4.58 6.24 8.90
CA GLY A 251 5.86 5.78 8.36
C GLY A 251 5.75 4.99 7.06
N LEU A 252 4.55 4.53 6.68
CA LEU A 252 4.32 3.61 5.56
C LEU A 252 3.85 4.35 4.29
N GLU A 253 4.51 4.05 3.16
CA GLU A 253 4.05 4.47 1.83
C GLU A 253 3.95 3.27 0.87
N LEU A 254 2.85 3.18 0.11
CA LEU A 254 2.81 2.34 -1.09
C LEU A 254 3.66 3.01 -2.18
N THR A 255 4.80 2.43 -2.50
CA THR A 255 5.72 3.03 -3.47
C THR A 255 5.32 2.72 -4.91
N ARG A 256 4.92 1.47 -5.20
CA ARG A 256 4.61 0.99 -6.55
C ARG A 256 3.61 -0.18 -6.51
N ALA A 257 2.75 -0.24 -7.53
CA ALA A 257 2.06 -1.45 -7.95
C ALA A 257 2.66 -1.91 -9.28
N LEU A 258 3.03 -3.19 -9.38
CA LEU A 258 3.68 -3.77 -10.54
C LEU A 258 2.70 -4.63 -11.34
N TYR A 259 2.84 -4.57 -12.66
CA TYR A 259 2.05 -5.32 -13.65
C TYR A 259 3.02 -6.05 -14.60
N ARG A 260 2.55 -7.08 -15.33
CA ARG A 260 3.43 -7.95 -16.14
C ARG A 260 4.29 -7.24 -17.19
N GLY A 261 3.90 -6.05 -17.66
CA GLY A 261 4.69 -5.24 -18.59
C GLY A 261 5.66 -4.24 -17.94
N ASP A 262 5.63 -4.13 -16.61
CA ASP A 262 6.50 -3.24 -15.83
C ASP A 262 7.74 -3.98 -15.26
N VAL A 263 7.82 -5.31 -15.45
CA VAL A 263 8.86 -6.21 -14.90
C VAL A 263 9.74 -6.77 -16.01
#